data_AF-A0ABD3Q1Z2-F1
#
_entry.id   AF-A0ABD3Q1Z2-F1
#
_cell.length_a   1.000
_cell.length_b   1.000
_cell.length_c   1.000
_cell.angle_alpha   90.00
_cell.angle_beta   90.00
_cell.angle_gamma   90.00
#
_symmetry.space_group_name_H-M   'P 1'
#
loop_
_entity.id
_entity.type
_entity.pdbx_description
1 polymer ?
#
loop_
_entity_poly.entity_id
_entity_poly.type
_entity_poly.pdbx_seq_one_letter_code
_entity_poly.pdbx_strand_id
1 'polypeptide(L)'
;MPRLEDPITEPNSHLTGDILNPTSDPSIQRHTQKGRNTSNRSWKLRPQKRASSLITSNRVNARSKSWERKTQERQLKVCVKSAQEEMVAERKRAIADKKERRLENERRRMENEYNNAKKSAQKLNLNRVGQTMKAMNKKQLRIIKKSRMNSKTGVVEFVGAQDCAVVKVRY
;
A
#
# COMPACT_ATOMS: atom_id res chain seq x y z
N MET A 1 40.38 -16.02 -9.42
CA MET A 1 40.39 -15.21 -10.65
C MET A 1 39.28 -14.18 -10.56
N PRO A 2 39.57 -12.88 -10.44
CA PRO A 2 38.53 -11.85 -10.47
C PRO A 2 38.06 -11.66 -11.92
N ARG A 3 36.74 -11.62 -12.14
CA ARG A 3 36.17 -11.22 -13.44
C ARG A 3 36.45 -9.74 -13.64
N LEU A 4 37.27 -9.41 -14.64
CA LEU A 4 37.26 -8.10 -15.28
C LEU A 4 35.92 -7.97 -16.00
N GLU A 5 35.04 -7.11 -15.49
CA GLU A 5 33.90 -6.62 -16.27
C GLU A 5 34.41 -5.49 -17.15
N ASP A 6 34.35 -5.68 -18.47
CA ASP A 6 34.69 -4.63 -19.43
C ASP A 6 33.74 -3.43 -19.27
N PRO A 7 34.24 -2.18 -19.34
CA PRO A 7 33.38 -1.01 -19.26
C PRO A 7 32.46 -0.97 -20.49
N ILE A 8 31.14 -0.97 -20.25
CA ILE A 8 30.11 -0.78 -21.27
C ILE A 8 30.29 0.61 -21.88
N THR A 9 31.09 0.68 -22.94
CA THR A 9 31.32 1.89 -23.74
C THR A 9 30.62 1.69 -25.07
N GLU A 10 29.31 1.45 -25.04
CA GLU A 10 28.49 1.67 -26.22
C GLU A 10 28.00 3.12 -26.18
N PRO A 11 28.41 3.99 -27.12
CA PRO A 11 27.82 5.32 -27.25
C PRO A 11 26.35 5.13 -27.60
N ASN A 12 25.44 5.48 -26.67
CA ASN A 12 23.98 5.57 -26.83
C ASN A 12 23.51 5.14 -28.22
N SER A 13 23.31 3.83 -28.42
CA SER A 13 22.79 3.32 -29.68
C SER A 13 21.43 3.99 -29.91
N HIS A 14 21.38 4.93 -30.84
CA HIS A 14 20.19 5.72 -31.10
C HIS A 14 19.03 4.79 -31.48
N LEU A 15 18.05 4.69 -30.59
CA LEU A 15 16.83 3.95 -30.85
C LEU A 15 16.03 4.72 -31.90
N THR A 16 15.65 4.04 -32.99
CA THR A 16 14.75 4.57 -34.00
C THR A 16 13.46 5.05 -33.33
N GLY A 17 13.22 6.37 -33.33
CA GLY A 17 12.07 7.01 -32.65
C GLY A 17 12.43 7.90 -31.45
N ASP A 18 13.71 8.20 -31.21
CA ASP A 18 14.14 9.14 -30.16
C ASP A 18 13.58 10.56 -30.39
N ILE A 19 12.80 11.04 -29.41
CA ILE A 19 12.05 12.30 -29.47
C ILE A 19 12.99 13.51 -29.44
N LEU A 20 14.21 13.35 -28.92
CA LEU A 20 15.20 14.42 -28.80
C LEU A 20 15.93 14.71 -30.13
N ASN A 21 15.78 13.86 -31.16
CA ASN A 21 16.42 14.08 -32.45
C ASN A 21 15.42 13.89 -33.62
N PRO A 22 14.77 14.98 -34.10
CA PRO A 22 13.65 14.93 -35.05
C PRO A 22 14.04 14.49 -36.47
N THR A 23 15.31 14.23 -36.75
CA THR A 23 15.82 13.75 -38.03
C THR A 23 15.76 12.23 -38.19
N SER A 24 15.58 11.47 -37.11
CA SER A 24 15.64 10.00 -37.11
C SER A 24 14.35 9.30 -37.55
N ASP A 25 13.21 10.01 -37.58
CA ASP A 25 11.92 9.44 -37.97
C ASP A 25 11.53 9.84 -39.41
N PRO A 26 11.44 8.90 -40.37
CA PRO A 26 10.98 9.19 -41.72
C PRO A 26 9.54 9.71 -41.77
N SER A 27 8.76 9.58 -40.68
CA SER A 27 7.45 10.22 -40.55
C SER A 27 7.56 11.75 -40.47
N ILE A 28 8.60 12.27 -39.79
CA ILE A 28 8.86 13.71 -39.65
C ILE A 28 9.29 14.33 -40.98
N GLN A 29 10.06 13.61 -41.79
CA GLN A 29 10.43 14.04 -43.15
C GLN A 29 9.23 14.20 -44.09
N ARG A 30 8.11 13.48 -43.87
CA ARG A 30 6.87 13.68 -44.65
C ARG A 30 6.07 14.90 -44.20
N HIS A 31 6.29 15.38 -42.96
CA HIS A 31 5.64 16.58 -42.44
C HIS A 31 6.25 17.89 -42.97
N THR A 32 7.47 17.86 -43.51
CA THR A 32 8.11 19.01 -44.17
C THR A 32 7.53 19.30 -45.55
N GLN A 33 6.89 18.33 -46.20
CA GLN A 33 6.31 18.49 -47.55
C GLN A 33 4.94 19.16 -47.59
N LYS A 34 4.24 19.29 -46.45
CA LYS A 34 3.05 20.14 -46.39
C LYS A 34 3.51 21.58 -46.17
N GLY A 35 3.04 22.53 -46.96
CA GLY A 35 3.46 23.93 -46.86
C GLY A 35 3.37 24.49 -45.42
N ARG A 36 4.34 25.31 -45.03
CA ARG A 36 4.20 26.14 -43.83
C ARG A 36 3.08 27.14 -44.05
N ASN A 37 2.39 27.48 -42.97
CA ASN A 37 1.52 28.64 -42.93
C ASN A 37 2.32 29.88 -43.37
N THR A 38 1.84 30.53 -44.43
CA THR A 38 2.52 31.62 -45.15
C THR A 38 3.01 32.74 -44.25
N SER A 39 2.37 32.96 -43.10
CA SER A 39 2.72 34.06 -42.20
C SER A 39 3.88 33.77 -41.23
N ASN A 40 4.47 32.57 -41.18
CA ASN A 40 5.58 32.19 -40.28
C ASN A 40 5.41 32.57 -38.79
N ARG A 41 4.18 32.84 -38.35
CA ARG A 41 3.87 33.27 -36.97
C ARG A 41 3.85 32.04 -36.08
N SER A 42 4.75 32.01 -35.10
CA SER A 42 4.98 30.87 -34.18
C SER A 42 3.73 30.41 -33.43
N TRP A 43 2.77 31.30 -33.17
CA TRP A 43 1.52 30.98 -32.48
C TRP A 43 0.47 30.29 -33.36
N LYS A 44 0.62 30.31 -34.69
CA LYS A 44 -0.22 29.53 -35.60
C LYS A 44 0.33 28.11 -35.67
N LEU A 45 0.14 27.34 -34.60
CA LEU A 45 0.47 25.91 -34.58
C LEU A 45 -0.41 25.16 -35.58
N ARG A 46 0.14 24.13 -36.22
CA ARG A 46 -0.68 23.24 -37.05
C ARG A 46 -1.73 22.57 -36.17
N PRO A 47 -2.99 22.43 -36.64
CA PRO A 47 -3.99 21.68 -35.91
C PRO A 47 -3.49 20.24 -35.74
N GLN A 48 -3.13 19.88 -34.51
CA GLN A 48 -2.77 18.52 -34.15
C GLN A 48 -4.03 17.65 -34.21
N LYS A 49 -3.94 16.49 -34.85
CA LYS A 49 -5.07 15.55 -34.86
C LYS A 49 -5.35 15.08 -33.43
N ARG A 50 -6.63 14.95 -33.08
CA ARG A 50 -7.04 14.34 -31.81
C ARG A 50 -6.54 12.90 -31.73
N ALA A 51 -6.06 12.47 -30.56
CA ALA A 51 -5.53 11.11 -30.36
C ALA A 51 -6.53 10.01 -30.74
N SER A 52 -7.83 10.23 -30.46
CA SER A 52 -8.91 9.32 -30.87
C SER A 52 -9.02 9.15 -32.39
N SER A 53 -8.73 10.19 -33.17
CA SER A 53 -8.72 10.11 -34.64
C SER A 53 -7.58 9.24 -35.14
N LEU A 54 -6.42 9.22 -34.48
CA LEU A 54 -5.30 8.34 -34.86
C LEU A 54 -5.62 6.86 -34.62
N ILE A 55 -6.45 6.55 -33.62
CA ILE A 55 -6.89 5.17 -33.33
C ILE A 55 -7.82 4.67 -34.43
N THR A 56 -8.81 5.46 -34.84
CA THR A 56 -9.83 5.07 -35.82
C THR A 56 -9.43 5.28 -37.29
N SER A 57 -8.64 6.30 -37.62
CA SER A 57 -8.26 6.63 -39.00
C SER A 57 -7.01 5.91 -39.49
N ASN A 58 -6.25 5.25 -38.61
CA ASN A 58 -5.06 4.50 -39.02
C ASN A 58 -5.46 3.14 -39.58
N ARG A 59 -5.15 2.91 -40.86
CA ARG A 59 -5.42 1.67 -41.58
C ARG A 59 -4.79 0.44 -40.92
N VAL A 60 -3.69 0.60 -40.18
CA VAL A 60 -3.04 -0.47 -39.41
C VAL A 60 -3.90 -0.88 -38.22
N ASN A 61 -4.55 0.07 -37.55
CA ASN A 61 -5.47 -0.18 -36.42
C ASN A 61 -6.81 -0.73 -36.88
N ALA A 62 -7.24 -0.40 -38.11
CA ALA A 62 -8.45 -0.94 -38.72
C ALA A 62 -8.31 -2.41 -39.18
N ARG A 63 -7.10 -2.99 -39.16
CA ARG A 63 -6.90 -4.40 -39.51
C ARG A 63 -7.42 -5.32 -38.41
N SER A 64 -8.31 -6.23 -38.79
CA SER A 64 -8.79 -7.28 -37.89
C SER A 64 -7.69 -8.31 -37.65
N LYS A 65 -7.36 -8.56 -36.38
CA LYS A 65 -6.46 -9.65 -35.98
C LYS A 65 -7.10 -11.01 -36.30
N SER A 66 -6.27 -12.00 -36.65
CA SER A 66 -6.72 -13.39 -36.77
C SER A 66 -7.31 -13.89 -35.44
N TRP A 67 -8.22 -14.86 -35.52
CA TRP A 67 -8.88 -15.44 -34.35
C TRP A 67 -7.85 -16.00 -33.36
N GLU A 68 -6.87 -16.74 -33.86
CA GLU A 68 -5.80 -17.34 -33.05
C GLU A 68 -5.04 -16.29 -32.24
N ARG A 69 -4.67 -15.16 -32.86
CA ARG A 69 -3.98 -14.06 -32.18
C ARG A 69 -4.86 -13.42 -31.10
N LYS A 70 -6.16 -13.28 -31.33
CA LYS A 70 -7.09 -12.77 -30.30
C LYS A 70 -7.18 -13.74 -29.11
N THR A 71 -7.17 -15.04 -29.36
CA THR A 71 -7.22 -16.07 -28.33
C THR A 71 -5.93 -16.09 -27.50
N GLN A 72 -4.77 -16.04 -28.16
CA GLN A 72 -3.47 -15.93 -27.49
C GLN A 72 -3.38 -14.67 -26.62
N GLU A 73 -3.79 -13.51 -27.15
CA GLU A 73 -3.84 -12.26 -26.37
C GLU A 73 -4.78 -12.36 -25.16
N ARG A 74 -5.91 -13.06 -25.29
CA ARG A 74 -6.83 -13.30 -24.17
C ARG A 74 -6.19 -14.20 -23.11
N GLN A 75 -5.56 -15.29 -23.52
CA GLN A 75 -4.86 -16.20 -22.61
C GLN A 75 -3.73 -15.50 -21.86
N LEU A 76 -2.92 -14.70 -22.57
CA LEU A 76 -1.87 -13.89 -21.95
C LEU A 76 -2.44 -12.91 -20.92
N LYS A 77 -3.54 -12.23 -21.24
CA LYS A 77 -4.21 -11.33 -20.28
C LYS A 77 -4.70 -12.06 -19.03
N VAL A 78 -5.24 -13.25 -19.19
CA VAL A 78 -5.68 -14.07 -18.05
C VAL A 78 -4.48 -14.47 -17.19
N CYS A 79 -3.40 -14.96 -17.80
CA CYS A 79 -2.18 -15.36 -17.10
C CYS A 79 -1.53 -14.19 -16.34
N VAL A 80 -1.43 -13.02 -16.97
CA VAL A 80 -0.89 -11.81 -16.31
C VAL A 80 -1.78 -11.40 -15.14
N LYS A 81 -3.10 -11.44 -15.33
CA LYS A 81 -4.04 -11.07 -14.28
C LYS A 81 -3.98 -12.04 -13.09
N SER A 82 -3.94 -13.35 -13.34
CA SER A 82 -3.85 -14.35 -12.26
C SER A 82 -2.54 -14.19 -11.48
N ALA A 83 -1.41 -14.01 -12.16
CA ALA A 83 -0.13 -13.77 -11.50
C ALA A 83 -0.14 -12.48 -10.65
N GLN A 84 -0.81 -11.42 -11.12
CA GLN A 84 -0.98 -10.19 -10.33
C GLN A 84 -1.85 -10.41 -9.09
N GLU A 85 -2.95 -11.15 -9.24
CA GLU A 85 -3.85 -11.47 -8.13
C GLU A 85 -3.16 -12.32 -7.06
N GLU A 86 -2.35 -13.30 -7.47
CA GLU A 86 -1.53 -14.12 -6.58
C GLU A 86 -0.54 -13.27 -5.77
N MET A 87 0.23 -12.38 -6.42
CA MET A 87 1.15 -11.47 -5.73
C MET A 87 0.45 -10.56 -4.72
N VAL A 88 -0.74 -10.04 -5.07
CA VAL A 88 -1.52 -9.19 -4.16
C VAL A 88 -2.06 -10.01 -2.99
N ALA A 89 -2.53 -11.22 -3.23
CA ALA A 89 -3.02 -12.12 -2.19
C ALA A 89 -1.92 -12.48 -1.20
N GLU A 90 -0.72 -12.82 -1.67
CA GLU A 90 0.45 -13.09 -0.83
C GLU A 90 0.82 -11.91 0.05
N ARG A 91 0.86 -10.69 -0.51
CA ARG A 91 1.13 -9.48 0.28
C ARG A 91 0.08 -9.26 1.36
N LYS A 92 -1.20 -9.47 1.05
CA LYS A 92 -2.29 -9.34 2.04
C LYS A 92 -2.17 -10.40 3.15
N ARG A 93 -1.85 -11.64 2.81
CA ARG A 93 -1.61 -12.73 3.77
C ARG A 93 -0.44 -12.38 4.70
N ALA A 94 0.70 -11.97 4.15
CA ALA A 94 1.86 -11.58 4.95
C ALA A 94 1.56 -10.43 5.94
N ILE A 95 0.75 -9.45 5.53
CA ILE A 95 0.30 -8.36 6.41
C ILE A 95 -0.63 -8.89 7.51
N ALA A 96 -1.59 -9.73 7.16
CA ALA A 96 -2.52 -10.34 8.11
C ALA A 96 -1.76 -11.19 9.15
N ASP A 97 -0.85 -12.05 8.72
CA ASP A 97 -0.06 -12.92 9.60
C ASP A 97 0.84 -12.10 10.53
N LYS A 98 1.40 -10.99 10.04
CA LYS A 98 2.18 -10.06 10.88
C LYS A 98 1.28 -9.38 11.92
N LYS A 99 0.06 -9.02 11.56
CA LYS A 99 -0.92 -8.42 12.48
C LYS A 99 -1.36 -9.42 13.53
N GLU A 100 -1.66 -10.65 13.13
CA GLU A 100 -2.05 -11.74 14.04
C GLU A 100 -0.93 -12.05 15.03
N ARG A 101 0.32 -12.21 14.56
CA ARG A 101 1.48 -12.41 15.45
C ARG A 101 1.68 -11.26 16.44
N ARG A 102 1.44 -10.02 16.03
CA ARG A 102 1.52 -8.86 16.94
C ARG A 102 0.43 -8.91 18.00
N LEU A 103 -0.81 -9.16 17.60
CA LEU A 103 -1.94 -9.26 18.51
C LEU A 103 -1.75 -10.41 19.51
N GLU A 104 -1.23 -11.55 19.08
CA GLU A 104 -0.95 -12.68 19.97
C GLU A 104 0.20 -12.39 20.94
N ASN A 105 1.28 -11.73 20.48
CA ASN A 105 2.36 -11.31 21.38
C ASN A 105 1.89 -10.26 22.40
N GLU A 106 1.05 -9.31 21.98
CA GLU A 106 0.41 -8.34 22.87
C GLU A 106 -0.51 -9.05 23.88
N ARG A 107 -1.33 -10.00 23.42
CA ARG A 107 -2.18 -10.83 24.26
C ARG A 107 -1.36 -11.54 25.34
N ARG A 108 -0.28 -12.23 24.95
CA ARG A 108 0.62 -12.93 25.87
C ARG A 108 1.27 -11.99 26.88
N ARG A 109 1.70 -10.80 26.45
CA ARG A 109 2.27 -9.78 27.33
C ARG A 109 1.23 -9.33 28.37
N MET A 110 0.02 -9.00 27.92
CA MET A 110 -1.06 -8.55 28.79
C MET A 110 -1.50 -9.63 29.78
N GLU A 111 -1.59 -10.89 29.36
CA GLU A 111 -1.91 -12.02 30.26
C GLU A 111 -0.83 -12.21 31.32
N ASN A 112 0.46 -12.10 30.94
CA ASN A 112 1.56 -12.18 31.90
C ASN A 112 1.57 -11.01 32.88
N GLU A 113 1.34 -9.79 32.40
CA GLU A 113 1.21 -8.60 33.24
C GLU A 113 0.04 -8.71 34.22
N TYR A 114 -1.11 -9.16 33.75
CA TYR A 114 -2.29 -9.41 34.58
C TYR A 114 -2.02 -10.47 35.65
N ASN A 115 -1.42 -11.60 35.27
CA ASN A 115 -1.08 -12.67 36.21
C ASN A 115 -0.06 -12.21 37.26
N ASN A 116 0.94 -11.42 36.87
CA ASN A 116 1.90 -10.83 37.80
C ASN A 116 1.23 -9.85 38.79
N ALA A 117 0.36 -8.96 38.27
CA ALA A 117 -0.41 -8.03 39.09
C ALA A 117 -1.41 -8.74 40.03
N LYS A 118 -2.01 -9.84 39.59
CA LYS A 118 -2.89 -10.68 40.42
C LYS A 118 -2.14 -11.31 41.59
N LYS A 119 -0.93 -11.83 41.34
CA LYS A 119 -0.06 -12.41 42.39
C LYS A 119 0.36 -11.37 43.43
N SER A 120 0.64 -10.14 43.03
CA SER A 120 0.98 -9.07 43.98
C SER A 120 -0.24 -8.59 44.78
N ALA A 121 -1.43 -8.55 44.15
CA ALA A 121 -2.68 -8.19 44.83
C ALA A 121 -3.13 -9.22 45.89
N GLN A 122 -2.92 -10.52 45.65
CA GLN A 122 -3.32 -11.59 46.56
C GLN A 122 -2.49 -11.67 47.86
N LYS A 123 -1.31 -11.04 47.93
CA LYS A 123 -0.46 -11.04 49.14
C LYS A 123 -0.96 -10.12 50.26
N LEU A 124 -2.03 -9.35 50.04
CA LEU A 124 -2.62 -8.52 51.08
C LEU A 124 -3.69 -9.32 51.84
N ASN A 125 -3.49 -9.51 53.15
CA ASN A 125 -4.41 -10.22 54.05
C ASN A 125 -5.85 -9.70 53.88
N LEU A 126 -6.76 -10.53 53.34
CA LEU A 126 -8.14 -10.13 52.99
C LEU A 126 -8.89 -9.47 54.15
N ASN A 127 -8.65 -9.94 55.39
CA ASN A 127 -9.29 -9.40 56.60
C ASN A 127 -8.84 -7.97 56.93
N ARG A 128 -7.59 -7.61 56.61
CA ARG A 128 -7.04 -6.26 56.83
C ARG A 128 -7.44 -5.32 55.69
N VAL A 129 -7.47 -5.84 54.46
CA VAL A 129 -7.81 -5.07 53.24
C VAL A 129 -9.23 -4.50 53.30
N GLY A 130 -10.21 -5.27 53.79
CA GLY A 130 -11.61 -4.79 53.88
C GLY A 130 -11.78 -3.56 54.77
N GLN A 131 -11.10 -3.52 55.93
CA GLN A 131 -11.12 -2.37 56.83
C GLN A 131 -10.32 -1.19 56.29
N THR A 132 -9.12 -1.42 55.74
CA THR A 132 -8.29 -0.35 55.17
C THR A 132 -8.93 0.28 53.92
N MET A 133 -9.63 -0.50 53.11
CA MET A 133 -10.35 0.00 51.92
C MET A 133 -11.53 0.91 52.30
N LYS A 134 -12.24 0.61 53.39
CA LYS A 134 -13.32 1.46 53.91
C LYS A 134 -12.82 2.74 54.58
N ALA A 135 -11.60 2.71 55.13
CA ALA A 135 -10.97 3.85 55.79
C ALA A 135 -10.24 4.83 54.82
N MET A 136 -10.00 4.45 53.56
CA MET A 136 -9.30 5.29 52.59
C MET A 136 -10.17 6.43 52.03
N ASN A 137 -9.53 7.56 51.72
CA ASN A 137 -10.20 8.71 51.11
C ASN A 137 -10.60 8.43 49.64
N LYS A 138 -11.72 9.00 49.17
CA LYS A 138 -12.23 8.92 47.78
C LYS A 138 -11.18 9.25 46.71
N LYS A 139 -10.17 10.08 46.99
CA LYS A 139 -9.06 10.33 46.04
C LYS A 139 -8.11 9.12 45.94
N GLN A 140 -7.80 8.47 47.07
CA GLN A 140 -6.95 7.27 47.11
C GLN A 140 -7.65 6.07 46.46
N LEU A 141 -8.95 5.90 46.71
CA LEU A 141 -9.76 4.83 46.09
C LEU A 141 -9.83 4.92 44.55
N ARG A 142 -9.67 6.11 43.98
CA ARG A 142 -9.63 6.31 42.51
C ARG A 142 -8.31 5.87 41.87
N ILE A 143 -7.24 5.75 42.66
CA ILE A 143 -5.92 5.30 42.19
C ILE A 143 -5.87 3.76 42.09
N ILE A 144 -6.71 3.07 42.86
CA ILE A 144 -6.78 1.61 42.87
C ILE A 144 -7.27 1.09 41.52
N LYS A 145 -6.43 0.28 40.88
CA LYS A 145 -6.71 -0.29 39.57
C LYS A 145 -7.80 -1.37 39.66
N LYS A 146 -8.75 -1.35 38.74
CA LYS A 146 -9.82 -2.36 38.62
C LYS A 146 -9.54 -3.26 37.43
N SER A 147 -9.99 -4.51 37.51
CA SER A 147 -9.98 -5.42 36.37
C SER A 147 -11.01 -5.01 35.32
N ARG A 148 -10.59 -4.87 34.06
CA ARG A 148 -11.46 -4.62 32.90
C ARG A 148 -11.01 -5.52 31.75
N MET A 149 -11.95 -5.98 30.92
CA MET A 149 -11.63 -6.67 29.67
C MET A 149 -11.25 -5.66 28.58
N ASN A 150 -10.09 -5.86 27.94
CA ASN A 150 -9.66 -5.08 26.79
C ASN A 150 -10.45 -5.53 25.55
N SER A 151 -11.15 -4.62 24.89
CA SER A 151 -12.01 -4.94 23.74
C SER A 151 -11.24 -5.35 22.47
N LYS A 152 -9.94 -5.05 22.41
CA LYS A 152 -9.09 -5.36 21.25
C LYS A 152 -8.41 -6.72 21.37
N THR A 153 -8.01 -7.11 22.57
CA THR A 153 -7.25 -8.35 22.83
C THR A 153 -8.06 -9.40 23.59
N GLY A 154 -9.21 -9.03 24.17
CA GLY A 154 -10.06 -9.92 24.98
C GLY A 154 -9.48 -10.24 26.37
N VAL A 155 -8.28 -9.77 26.69
CA VAL A 155 -7.58 -10.04 27.94
C VAL A 155 -8.04 -9.09 29.05
N VAL A 156 -8.11 -9.58 30.28
CA VAL A 156 -8.41 -8.76 31.45
C VAL A 156 -7.16 -8.01 31.90
N GLU A 157 -7.24 -6.70 32.04
CA GLU A 157 -6.17 -5.80 32.45
C GLU A 157 -6.57 -4.99 33.70
N PHE A 158 -5.58 -4.56 34.50
CA PHE A 158 -5.80 -3.69 35.65
C PHE A 158 -5.68 -2.21 35.22
N VAL A 159 -6.81 -1.51 35.12
CA VAL A 159 -6.89 -0.12 34.65
C VAL A 159 -7.28 0.81 35.80
N GLY A 160 -6.64 1.98 35.88
CA GLY A 160 -6.98 3.01 36.85
C GLY A 160 -8.33 3.66 36.54
N ALA A 161 -9.06 4.13 37.56
CA ALA A 161 -10.38 4.72 37.35
C ALA A 161 -10.36 6.01 36.48
N GLN A 162 -9.20 6.66 36.37
CA GLN A 162 -8.99 7.87 35.55
C GLN A 162 -8.91 7.54 34.05
N ASP A 163 -8.39 6.36 33.69
CA ASP A 163 -8.21 5.93 32.30
C ASP A 163 -9.50 5.31 31.71
N CYS A 164 -10.44 4.92 32.57
CA CYS A 164 -11.73 4.33 32.18
C CYS A 164 -12.65 5.27 31.38
N ALA A 165 -12.43 6.59 31.45
CA ALA A 165 -13.33 7.60 30.86
C ALA A 165 -13.00 8.03 29.41
N VAL A 166 -11.94 7.48 28.79
CA VAL A 166 -11.39 8.01 27.51
C VAL A 166 -11.91 7.29 26.26
N VAL A 167 -13.03 6.56 26.32
CA VAL A 167 -13.70 6.04 25.12
C VAL A 167 -14.90 6.91 24.77
N LYS A 168 -14.63 8.16 24.34
CA LYS A 168 -15.61 8.95 23.60
C LYS A 168 -15.67 8.37 22.18
N VAL A 169 -16.69 7.57 21.92
CA VAL A 169 -17.10 7.20 20.56
C VAL A 169 -17.44 8.51 19.85
N ARG A 170 -16.58 8.96 18.93
CA ARG A 170 -16.93 10.02 17.98
C ARG A 170 -17.76 9.35 16.89
N TYR A 171 -19.02 9.75 16.78
CA TYR A 171 -19.86 9.51 15.61
C TYR A 171 -19.36 10.33 14.43
#